data_AF-A0A376F417-F1
#
_entry.id   AF-A0A376F417-F1
#
_cell.length_a   1.000
_cell.length_b   1.000
_cell.length_c   1.000
_cell.angle_alpha   90.00
_cell.angle_beta   90.00
_cell.angle_gamma   90.00
#
_symmetry.space_group_name_H-M   'P 1'
#
loop_
_entity.id
_entity.type
_entity.pdbx_description
1 polymer ?
#
loop_
_entity_poly.entity_id
_entity_poly.type
_entity_poly.pdbx_seq_one_letter_code
_entity_poly.pdbx_strand_id
1 'polypeptide(L)'
;MLPINRSQHPVFALLFAMLFFFATAPLTWARADNSNDIPSRGDVQSQLDTLNKQKDLSPQDKLVQQDLTETLETLDKIERIKAETVQLRQKVAQAPENMRKATDALNALSDVDNDDETRKTLSTLSLRQLESRVAQLLDDLQTAQSDLATYNSQLVSLQTQPERVQNAMYAASQQLQQIRNRLNGTTVGEGTLRPTQQTLLLVQQTLLNAQIEQQRKSLEGNTVLQDTLQKQRDYVTANINRLEHQLQLLQEAVNSKRLTLTEKTAQEAVSPDETARIQANPLVKQELEANHQLSQRLILATENGQLAGSAKYQSEELAGSRAAG
;
A
#
# COMPACT_ATOMS: atom_id res chain seq x y z
N MET A 1 59.39 62.01 -52.72
CA MET A 1 58.45 60.87 -52.85
C MET A 1 58.87 59.86 -51.79
N LEU A 2 58.15 59.49 -50.73
CA LEU A 2 56.80 59.71 -50.19
C LEU A 2 56.96 59.62 -48.65
N PRO A 3 56.21 60.39 -47.83
CA PRO A 3 56.28 60.29 -46.37
C PRO A 3 55.43 59.16 -45.79
N ILE A 4 55.90 58.64 -44.66
CA ILE A 4 55.30 57.63 -43.78
C ILE A 4 53.99 58.17 -43.18
N ASN A 5 52.94 57.36 -43.18
CA ASN A 5 51.79 57.57 -42.30
C ASN A 5 51.44 56.26 -41.58
N ARG A 6 51.78 56.18 -40.29
CA ARG A 6 51.37 55.10 -39.37
C ARG A 6 50.01 55.50 -38.78
N SER A 7 48.92 54.83 -39.16
CA SER A 7 47.65 54.99 -38.47
C SER A 7 47.69 54.23 -37.14
N GLN A 8 47.55 54.97 -36.05
CA GLN A 8 47.32 54.43 -34.72
C GLN A 8 45.81 54.16 -34.59
N HIS A 9 45.42 52.92 -34.29
CA HIS A 9 44.02 52.55 -33.98
C HIS A 9 43.87 52.36 -32.45
N PRO A 10 43.67 53.43 -31.66
CA PRO A 10 43.56 53.34 -30.20
C PRO A 10 42.31 52.56 -29.74
N VAL A 11 41.31 52.42 -30.60
CA VAL A 11 40.04 51.72 -30.29
C VAL A 11 40.23 50.20 -30.18
N PHE A 12 41.15 49.62 -30.97
CA PHE A 12 41.39 48.17 -30.96
C PHE A 12 42.23 47.73 -29.75
N ALA A 13 43.14 48.58 -29.30
CA ALA A 13 43.94 48.34 -28.10
C ALA A 13 43.08 48.37 -26.81
N LEU A 14 42.04 49.21 -26.79
CA LEU A 14 41.14 49.35 -25.65
C LEU A 14 40.17 48.17 -25.51
N LEU A 15 39.72 47.60 -26.64
CA LEU A 15 38.94 46.36 -26.68
C LEU A 15 39.73 45.13 -26.20
N PHE A 16 41.03 45.05 -26.51
CA PHE A 16 41.88 43.94 -26.06
C PHE A 16 42.25 44.05 -24.57
N ALA A 17 42.41 45.26 -24.05
CA ALA A 17 42.66 45.50 -22.62
C ALA A 17 41.44 45.18 -21.74
N MET A 18 40.22 45.41 -22.23
CA MET A 18 38.98 45.09 -21.50
C MET A 18 38.73 43.57 -21.45
N LEU A 19 39.18 42.82 -22.46
CA LEU A 19 39.05 41.36 -22.52
C LEU A 19 40.05 40.64 -21.59
N PHE A 20 41.20 41.23 -21.30
CA PHE A 20 42.20 40.68 -20.37
C PHE A 20 41.91 40.99 -18.90
N PHE A 21 41.16 42.05 -18.59
CA PHE A 21 40.78 42.37 -17.21
C PHE A 21 39.73 41.40 -16.62
N PHE A 22 39.00 40.67 -17.47
CA PHE A 22 38.06 39.62 -17.04
C PHE A 22 38.71 38.25 -16.79
N ALA A 23 39.99 38.06 -17.15
CA ALA A 23 40.66 36.75 -17.03
C ALA A 23 41.43 36.53 -15.72
N THR A 24 41.55 37.56 -14.85
CA THR A 24 42.35 37.47 -13.61
C THR A 24 41.65 38.07 -12.39
N ALA A 25 40.32 37.97 -12.31
CA ALA A 25 39.64 38.15 -11.04
C ALA A 25 39.80 36.86 -10.22
N PRO A 26 40.16 36.92 -8.92
CA PRO A 26 40.13 35.74 -8.06
C PRO A 26 38.70 35.19 -8.08
N LEU A 27 38.57 33.86 -8.15
CA LEU A 27 37.33 33.10 -7.95
C LEU A 27 36.79 33.33 -6.53
N THR A 28 36.31 34.53 -6.25
CA THR A 28 35.36 34.77 -5.18
C THR A 28 34.02 34.24 -5.66
N TRP A 29 33.39 33.47 -4.79
CA TRP A 29 32.15 32.75 -5.07
C TRP A 29 31.01 33.77 -5.17
N ALA A 30 30.91 34.42 -6.31
CA ALA A 30 29.67 35.05 -6.74
C ALA A 30 28.75 33.93 -7.20
N ARG A 31 27.99 33.35 -6.25
CA ARG A 31 26.76 32.67 -6.62
C ARG A 31 25.90 33.72 -7.30
N ALA A 32 25.63 33.51 -8.59
CA ALA A 32 24.53 34.15 -9.26
C ALA A 32 23.27 33.79 -8.46
N ASP A 33 22.73 34.78 -7.76
CA ASP A 33 21.51 34.69 -6.98
C ASP A 33 20.34 34.56 -7.96
N ASN A 34 20.12 33.35 -8.46
CA ASN A 34 18.87 32.98 -9.10
C ASN A 34 17.86 32.76 -7.98
N SER A 35 16.97 33.73 -7.83
CA SER A 35 15.91 33.88 -6.85
C SER A 35 14.78 32.83 -6.97
N ASN A 36 15.13 31.53 -6.98
CA ASN A 36 14.19 30.41 -6.89
C ASN A 36 14.78 29.10 -6.31
N ASP A 37 16.08 29.02 -6.01
CA ASP A 37 16.65 27.81 -5.41
C ASP A 37 16.50 27.84 -3.88
N ILE A 38 15.68 26.92 -3.35
CA ILE A 38 15.65 26.62 -1.91
C ILE A 38 17.00 26.06 -1.47
N PRO A 39 17.49 26.39 -0.26
CA PRO A 39 18.80 25.93 0.19
C PRO A 39 18.83 24.41 0.31
N SER A 40 19.99 23.81 0.03
CA SER A 40 20.16 22.37 0.24
C SER A 40 20.19 22.04 1.73
N ARG A 41 19.81 20.81 2.09
CA ARG A 41 19.91 20.30 3.46
C ARG A 41 21.34 20.47 4.03
N GLY A 42 22.35 20.23 3.20
CA GLY A 42 23.76 20.39 3.58
C GLY A 42 24.13 21.84 3.90
N ASP A 43 23.62 22.80 3.13
CA ASP A 43 23.86 24.23 3.37
C ASP A 43 23.24 24.68 4.69
N VAL A 44 21.98 24.31 4.96
CA VAL A 44 21.27 24.67 6.20
C VAL A 44 21.93 24.00 7.42
N GLN A 45 22.34 22.74 7.30
CA GLN A 45 23.06 22.03 8.37
C GLN A 45 24.39 22.73 8.69
N SER A 46 25.16 23.13 7.67
CA SER A 46 26.42 23.84 7.88
C SER A 46 26.22 25.19 8.58
N GLN A 47 25.13 25.89 8.31
CA GLN A 47 24.78 27.13 9.00
C GLN A 47 24.46 26.87 10.47
N LEU A 48 23.65 25.84 10.74
CA LEU A 48 23.30 25.43 12.10
C LEU A 48 24.52 24.98 12.90
N ASP A 49 25.43 24.20 12.30
CA ASP A 49 26.66 23.74 12.94
C ASP A 49 27.61 24.91 13.25
N THR A 50 27.65 25.91 12.39
CA THR A 50 28.46 27.13 12.60
C THR A 50 27.92 27.94 13.77
N LEU A 51 26.59 28.09 13.83
CA LEU A 51 25.91 28.77 14.93
C LEU A 51 26.12 28.03 16.26
N ASN A 52 26.00 26.71 16.27
CA ASN A 52 26.19 25.87 17.45
C ASN A 52 27.62 25.86 18.01
N LYS A 53 28.63 26.26 17.21
CA LYS A 53 30.02 26.37 17.68
C LYS A 53 30.26 27.63 18.54
N GLN A 54 29.33 28.57 18.56
CA GLN A 54 29.43 29.76 19.39
C GLN A 54 29.23 29.40 20.87
N LYS A 55 30.08 29.94 21.76
CA LYS A 55 30.03 29.63 23.20
C LYS A 55 28.78 30.16 23.90
N ASP A 56 28.26 31.30 23.46
CA ASP A 56 27.09 31.96 24.04
C ASP A 56 26.16 32.42 22.91
N LEU A 57 24.95 31.85 22.85
CA LEU A 57 23.92 32.23 21.88
C LEU A 57 23.06 33.36 22.44
N SER A 58 22.97 34.48 21.71
CA SER A 58 22.03 35.55 22.04
C SER A 58 20.56 35.10 21.86
N PRO A 59 19.57 35.82 22.40
CA PRO A 59 18.16 35.53 22.14
C PRO A 59 17.82 35.49 20.65
N GLN A 60 18.46 36.33 19.84
CA GLN A 60 18.29 36.35 18.39
C GLN A 60 18.90 35.11 17.73
N ASP A 61 20.08 34.68 18.20
CA ASP A 61 20.74 33.48 17.68
C ASP A 61 19.91 32.22 17.96
N LYS A 62 19.22 32.17 19.10
CA LYS A 62 18.29 31.06 19.40
C LYS A 62 17.11 31.02 18.44
N LEU A 63 16.57 32.18 18.04
CA LEU A 63 15.51 32.24 17.02
C LEU A 63 16.03 31.79 15.65
N VAL A 64 17.25 32.17 15.30
CA VAL A 64 17.92 31.70 14.07
C VAL A 64 18.16 30.19 14.12
N GLN A 65 18.61 29.66 15.25
CA GLN A 65 18.79 28.23 15.47
C GLN A 65 17.49 27.46 15.28
N GLN A 66 16.38 27.98 15.83
CA GLN A 66 15.05 27.41 15.65
C GLN A 66 14.62 27.43 14.18
N ASP A 67 14.71 28.58 13.50
CA ASP A 67 14.34 28.72 12.09
C ASP A 67 15.09 27.72 11.21
N LEU A 68 16.41 27.55 11.43
CA LEU A 68 17.26 26.62 10.68
C LEU A 68 16.91 25.16 10.98
N THR A 69 16.60 24.82 12.23
CA THR A 69 16.17 23.48 12.63
C THR A 69 14.84 23.11 11.97
N GLU A 70 13.84 24.00 12.04
CA GLU A 70 12.56 23.82 11.37
C GLU A 70 12.71 23.75 9.84
N THR A 71 13.67 24.49 9.27
CA THR A 71 13.97 24.44 7.84
C THR A 71 14.48 23.05 7.45
N LEU A 72 15.40 22.46 8.23
CA LEU A 72 15.90 21.10 7.98
C LEU A 72 14.79 20.06 8.05
N GLU A 73 13.93 20.12 9.07
CA GLU A 73 12.79 19.21 9.18
C GLU A 73 11.82 19.35 8.00
N THR A 74 11.61 20.58 7.52
CA THR A 74 10.72 20.84 6.39
C THR A 74 11.32 20.31 5.08
N LEU A 75 12.63 20.44 4.89
CA LEU A 75 13.35 19.82 3.76
C LEU A 75 13.24 18.29 3.79
N ASP A 76 13.39 17.67 4.96
CA ASP A 76 13.25 16.21 5.11
C ASP A 76 11.81 15.75 4.78
N LYS A 77 10.80 16.53 5.18
CA LYS A 77 9.39 16.28 4.80
C LYS A 77 9.16 16.39 3.29
N ILE A 78 9.78 17.35 2.61
CA ILE A 78 9.67 17.51 1.14
C ILE A 78 10.16 16.24 0.44
N GLU A 79 11.33 15.73 0.82
CA GLU A 79 11.90 14.54 0.20
C GLU A 79 11.05 13.29 0.46
N ARG A 80 10.49 13.16 1.67
CA ARG A 80 9.54 12.09 1.98
C ARG A 80 8.28 12.15 1.09
N ILE A 81 7.65 13.32 0.96
CA ILE A 81 6.45 13.49 0.12
C ILE A 81 6.76 13.19 -1.36
N LYS A 82 7.92 13.60 -1.86
CA LYS A 82 8.37 13.26 -3.21
C LYS A 82 8.52 11.74 -3.39
N ALA A 83 9.15 11.06 -2.43
CA ALA A 83 9.29 9.60 -2.48
C ALA A 83 7.94 8.89 -2.45
N GLU A 84 7.03 9.29 -1.57
CA GLU A 84 5.66 8.77 -1.49
C GLU A 84 4.90 9.02 -2.81
N THR A 85 5.09 10.18 -3.44
CA THR A 85 4.50 10.51 -4.75
C THR A 85 5.01 9.58 -5.86
N VAL A 86 6.30 9.24 -5.86
CA VAL A 86 6.87 8.28 -6.81
C VAL A 86 6.26 6.90 -6.61
N GLN A 87 6.14 6.44 -5.37
CA GLN A 87 5.51 5.14 -5.05
C GLN A 87 4.03 5.11 -5.47
N LEU A 88 3.29 6.19 -5.23
CA LEU A 88 1.90 6.32 -5.68
C LEU A 88 1.80 6.19 -7.21
N ARG A 89 2.65 6.91 -7.95
CA ARG A 89 2.68 6.82 -9.42
C ARG A 89 3.00 5.40 -9.90
N GLN A 90 3.92 4.69 -9.23
CA GLN A 90 4.23 3.29 -9.55
C GLN A 90 3.03 2.38 -9.31
N LYS A 91 2.34 2.52 -8.16
CA LYS A 91 1.12 1.74 -7.87
C LYS A 91 0.04 1.98 -8.92
N VAL A 92 -0.20 3.24 -9.29
CA VAL A 92 -1.16 3.61 -10.34
C VAL A 92 -0.77 3.01 -11.69
N ALA A 93 0.51 3.04 -12.05
CA ALA A 93 0.99 2.46 -13.30
C ALA A 93 0.88 0.92 -13.35
N GLN A 94 0.97 0.24 -12.20
CA GLN A 94 0.82 -1.21 -12.10
C GLN A 94 -0.64 -1.66 -11.99
N ALA A 95 -1.56 -0.76 -11.64
CA ALA A 95 -2.96 -1.06 -11.39
C ALA A 95 -3.65 -1.77 -12.59
N PRO A 96 -3.49 -1.32 -13.85
CA PRO A 96 -4.11 -2.01 -15.00
C PRO A 96 -3.67 -3.46 -15.17
N GLU A 97 -2.39 -3.76 -14.96
CA GLU A 97 -1.87 -5.13 -15.08
C GLU A 97 -2.37 -6.00 -13.92
N ASN A 98 -2.45 -5.45 -12.71
CA ASN A 98 -3.04 -6.15 -11.57
C ASN A 98 -4.53 -6.42 -11.77
N MET A 99 -5.27 -5.48 -12.36
CA MET A 99 -6.67 -5.65 -12.72
C MET A 99 -6.84 -6.76 -13.76
N ARG A 100 -5.99 -6.80 -14.79
CA ARG A 100 -5.99 -7.86 -15.80
C ARG A 100 -5.75 -9.22 -15.17
N LYS A 101 -4.73 -9.35 -14.32
CA LYS A 101 -4.44 -10.60 -13.59
C LYS A 101 -5.61 -11.07 -12.74
N ALA A 102 -6.25 -10.16 -11.99
CA ALA A 102 -7.43 -10.49 -11.19
C ALA A 102 -8.61 -10.94 -12.07
N THR A 103 -8.80 -10.30 -13.21
CA THR A 103 -9.85 -10.66 -14.18
C THR A 103 -9.60 -12.03 -14.79
N ASP A 104 -8.37 -12.30 -15.25
CA ASP A 104 -8.00 -13.60 -15.83
C ASP A 104 -8.13 -14.72 -14.79
N ALA A 105 -7.69 -14.47 -13.56
CA ALA A 105 -7.82 -15.43 -12.46
C ALA A 105 -9.30 -15.69 -12.13
N LEU A 106 -10.14 -14.65 -12.06
CA LEU A 106 -11.58 -14.80 -11.85
C LEU A 106 -12.25 -15.60 -12.97
N ASN A 107 -11.89 -15.35 -14.23
CA ASN A 107 -12.39 -16.12 -15.36
C ASN A 107 -11.95 -17.59 -15.29
N ALA A 108 -10.72 -17.86 -14.84
CA ALA A 108 -10.23 -19.22 -14.65
C ALA A 108 -10.93 -19.97 -13.49
N LEU A 109 -11.48 -19.26 -12.50
CA LEU A 109 -12.33 -19.85 -11.46
C LEU A 109 -13.70 -20.27 -11.96
N SER A 110 -14.15 -19.74 -13.11
CA SER A 110 -15.49 -19.99 -13.66
C SER A 110 -15.59 -21.32 -14.42
N ASP A 111 -14.46 -22.02 -14.64
CA ASP A 111 -14.47 -23.36 -15.22
C ASP A 111 -15.02 -24.33 -14.18
N VAL A 112 -16.13 -25.00 -14.49
CA VAL A 112 -16.94 -25.76 -13.53
C VAL A 112 -16.12 -26.95 -13.03
N ASP A 113 -15.72 -26.91 -11.75
CA ASP A 113 -15.13 -28.07 -11.08
C ASP A 113 -16.15 -29.22 -11.16
N ASN A 114 -15.76 -30.34 -11.77
CA ASN A 114 -16.56 -31.55 -11.75
C ASN A 114 -16.38 -32.22 -10.38
N ASP A 115 -17.29 -31.94 -9.45
CA ASP A 115 -17.29 -32.48 -8.10
C ASP A 115 -17.11 -34.01 -8.08
N ASP A 116 -17.66 -34.75 -9.05
CA ASP A 116 -17.53 -36.20 -9.09
C ASP A 116 -16.12 -36.66 -9.49
N GLU A 117 -15.47 -35.98 -10.43
CA GLU A 117 -14.06 -36.19 -10.74
C GLU A 117 -13.16 -35.86 -9.54
N THR A 118 -13.47 -34.76 -8.85
CA THR A 118 -12.77 -34.32 -7.65
C THR A 118 -12.92 -35.35 -6.52
N ARG A 119 -14.14 -35.77 -6.20
CA ARG A 119 -14.42 -36.82 -5.19
C ARG A 119 -13.71 -38.13 -5.52
N LYS A 120 -13.72 -38.57 -6.78
CA LYS A 120 -12.98 -39.76 -7.24
C LYS A 120 -11.50 -39.60 -6.95
N THR A 121 -10.91 -38.48 -7.35
CA THR A 121 -9.48 -38.20 -7.13
C THR A 121 -9.15 -38.21 -5.63
N LEU A 122 -9.94 -37.53 -4.80
CA LEU A 122 -9.75 -37.47 -3.35
C LEU A 122 -9.84 -38.87 -2.70
N SER A 123 -10.75 -39.73 -3.16
CA SER A 123 -10.93 -41.09 -2.61
C SER A 123 -9.68 -41.98 -2.76
N THR A 124 -8.87 -41.73 -3.79
CA THR A 124 -7.62 -42.48 -4.06
C THR A 124 -6.50 -42.11 -3.09
N LEU A 125 -6.58 -40.96 -2.42
CA LEU A 125 -5.54 -40.48 -1.53
C LEU A 125 -5.52 -41.21 -0.19
N SER A 126 -4.37 -41.19 0.48
CA SER A 126 -4.23 -41.65 1.86
C SER A 126 -4.78 -40.62 2.84
N LEU A 127 -5.17 -41.07 4.05
CA LEU A 127 -5.67 -40.18 5.10
C LEU A 127 -4.69 -39.04 5.41
N ARG A 128 -3.39 -39.35 5.50
CA ARG A 128 -2.34 -38.34 5.75
C ARG A 128 -2.24 -37.30 4.62
N GLN A 129 -2.40 -37.72 3.36
CA GLN A 129 -2.40 -36.80 2.22
C GLN A 129 -3.65 -35.90 2.23
N LEU A 130 -4.81 -36.46 2.59
CA LEU A 130 -6.04 -35.70 2.73
C LEU A 130 -5.94 -34.66 3.86
N GLU A 131 -5.47 -35.06 5.04
CA GLU A 131 -5.26 -34.15 6.18
C GLU A 131 -4.25 -33.04 5.87
N SER A 132 -3.17 -33.37 5.15
CA SER A 132 -2.21 -32.35 4.69
C SER A 132 -2.84 -31.34 3.74
N ARG A 133 -3.72 -31.78 2.83
CA ARG A 133 -4.46 -30.88 1.94
C ARG A 133 -5.46 -30.02 2.69
N VAL A 134 -6.09 -30.55 3.75
CA VAL A 134 -6.99 -29.76 4.61
C VAL A 134 -6.21 -28.62 5.26
N ALA A 135 -5.04 -28.91 5.83
CA ALA A 135 -4.20 -27.91 6.46
C ALA A 135 -3.76 -26.81 5.46
N GLN A 136 -3.35 -27.21 4.24
CA GLN A 136 -2.99 -26.26 3.19
C GLN A 136 -4.16 -25.37 2.78
N LEU A 137 -5.33 -25.97 2.57
CA LEU A 137 -6.50 -25.23 2.12
C LEU A 137 -7.02 -24.25 3.19
N LEU A 138 -6.88 -24.58 4.47
CA LEU A 138 -7.16 -23.66 5.57
C LEU A 138 -6.20 -22.46 5.59
N ASP A 139 -4.91 -22.67 5.29
CA ASP A 139 -3.92 -21.59 5.16
C ASP A 139 -4.23 -20.67 3.96
N ASP A 140 -4.59 -21.26 2.82
CA ASP A 140 -5.03 -20.54 1.62
C ASP A 140 -6.29 -19.71 1.90
N LEU A 141 -7.27 -20.29 2.63
CA LEU A 141 -8.50 -19.61 3.01
C LEU A 141 -8.23 -18.44 3.96
N GLN A 142 -7.35 -18.62 4.95
CA GLN A 142 -6.96 -17.55 5.87
C GLN A 142 -6.27 -16.40 5.14
N THR A 143 -5.39 -16.71 4.19
CA THR A 143 -4.72 -15.72 3.35
C THR A 143 -5.72 -14.94 2.52
N ALA A 144 -6.64 -15.64 1.83
CA ALA A 144 -7.69 -15.00 1.03
C ALA A 144 -8.61 -14.10 1.87
N GLN A 145 -8.98 -14.50 3.08
CA GLN A 145 -9.76 -13.66 4.00
C GLN A 145 -9.00 -12.40 4.42
N SER A 146 -7.69 -12.51 4.67
CA SER A 146 -6.84 -11.35 4.99
C SER A 146 -6.73 -10.36 3.83
N ASP A 147 -6.58 -10.88 2.61
CA ASP A 147 -6.56 -10.09 1.38
C ASP A 147 -7.90 -9.37 1.18
N LEU A 148 -9.03 -10.06 1.38
CA LEU A 148 -10.36 -9.48 1.28
C LEU A 148 -10.55 -8.30 2.25
N ALA A 149 -10.17 -8.47 3.51
CA ALA A 149 -10.23 -7.41 4.51
C ALA A 149 -9.35 -6.21 4.13
N THR A 150 -8.15 -6.49 3.61
CA THR A 150 -7.21 -5.46 3.14
C THR A 150 -7.78 -4.67 1.97
N TYR A 151 -8.33 -5.33 0.95
CA TYR A 151 -8.93 -4.66 -0.20
C TYR A 151 -10.16 -3.84 0.19
N ASN A 152 -11.01 -4.35 1.08
CA ASN A 152 -12.16 -3.60 1.58
C ASN A 152 -11.76 -2.33 2.33
N SER A 153 -10.75 -2.40 3.21
CA SER A 153 -10.23 -1.22 3.91
C SER A 153 -9.66 -0.17 2.94
N GLN A 154 -8.91 -0.62 1.92
CA GLN A 154 -8.35 0.26 0.91
C GLN A 154 -9.44 0.90 0.04
N LEU A 155 -10.47 0.14 -0.36
CA LEU A 155 -11.61 0.65 -1.12
C LEU A 155 -12.35 1.75 -0.37
N VAL A 156 -12.66 1.56 0.91
CA VAL A 156 -13.30 2.59 1.75
C VAL A 156 -12.43 3.85 1.84
N SER A 157 -11.11 3.68 1.97
CA SER A 157 -10.17 4.80 1.96
C SER A 157 -10.20 5.55 0.63
N LEU A 158 -10.23 4.85 -0.51
CA LEU A 158 -10.28 5.47 -1.84
C LEU A 158 -11.63 6.14 -2.14
N GLN A 159 -12.74 5.60 -1.63
CA GLN A 159 -14.08 6.18 -1.78
C GLN A 159 -14.17 7.57 -1.12
N THR A 160 -13.56 7.72 0.06
CA THR A 160 -13.53 8.99 0.81
C THR A 160 -12.36 9.90 0.40
N GLN A 161 -11.44 9.41 -0.45
CA GLN A 161 -10.26 10.15 -0.88
C GLN A 161 -10.59 11.50 -1.56
N PRO A 162 -11.59 11.63 -2.45
CA PRO A 162 -11.88 12.90 -3.12
C PRO A 162 -12.19 14.04 -2.16
N GLU A 163 -13.01 13.78 -1.15
CA GLU A 163 -13.38 14.77 -0.13
C GLU A 163 -12.17 15.16 0.73
N ARG A 164 -11.38 14.15 1.16
CA ARG A 164 -10.13 14.41 1.91
C ARG A 164 -9.15 15.26 1.13
N VAL A 165 -8.99 14.97 -0.17
CA VAL A 165 -8.13 15.76 -1.06
C VAL A 165 -8.67 17.18 -1.20
N GLN A 166 -9.97 17.36 -1.42
CA GLN A 166 -10.58 18.68 -1.56
C GLN A 166 -10.31 19.55 -0.32
N ASN A 167 -10.52 18.99 0.87
CA ASN A 167 -10.25 19.66 2.13
C ASN A 167 -8.75 19.99 2.32
N ALA A 168 -7.87 19.04 2.00
CA ALA A 168 -6.41 19.25 2.08
C ALA A 168 -5.93 20.33 1.09
N MET A 169 -6.43 20.32 -0.14
CA MET A 169 -6.08 21.32 -1.16
C MET A 169 -6.57 22.71 -0.78
N TYR A 170 -7.78 22.81 -0.20
CA TYR A 170 -8.30 24.07 0.31
C TYR A 170 -7.42 24.63 1.44
N ALA A 171 -7.08 23.80 2.43
CA ALA A 171 -6.20 24.18 3.54
C ALA A 171 -4.80 24.61 3.05
N ALA A 172 -4.20 23.85 2.13
CA ALA A 172 -2.90 24.17 1.56
C ALA A 172 -2.93 25.50 0.78
N SER A 173 -4.01 25.78 0.03
CA SER A 173 -4.19 27.05 -0.67
C SER A 173 -4.25 28.25 0.27
N GLN A 174 -4.99 28.13 1.38
CA GLN A 174 -5.06 29.18 2.41
C GLN A 174 -3.69 29.43 3.05
N GLN A 175 -2.95 28.36 3.40
CA GLN A 175 -1.61 28.47 3.96
C GLN A 175 -0.61 29.09 2.98
N LEU A 176 -0.68 28.72 1.69
CA LEU A 176 0.15 29.34 0.64
C LEU A 176 -0.12 30.84 0.51
N GLN A 177 -1.38 31.27 0.61
CA GLN A 177 -1.73 32.68 0.58
C GLN A 177 -1.19 33.43 1.80
N GLN A 178 -1.29 32.84 2.99
CA GLN A 178 -0.73 33.42 4.22
C GLN A 178 0.79 33.57 4.12
N ILE A 179 1.50 32.52 3.68
CA ILE A 179 2.96 32.56 3.47
C ILE A 179 3.32 33.65 2.45
N ARG A 180 2.58 33.75 1.34
CA ARG A 180 2.81 34.77 0.32
C ARG A 180 2.61 36.19 0.87
N ASN A 181 1.56 36.43 1.65
CA ASN A 181 1.31 37.72 2.27
C ASN A 181 2.44 38.09 3.26
N ARG A 182 2.90 37.11 4.05
CA ARG A 182 4.03 37.28 4.98
C ARG A 182 5.32 37.65 4.26
N LEU A 183 5.66 36.89 3.22
CA LEU A 183 6.87 37.13 2.41
C LEU A 183 6.82 38.49 1.70
N ASN A 184 5.63 38.93 1.26
CA ASN A 184 5.43 40.22 0.62
C ASN A 184 5.36 41.40 1.62
N GLY A 185 5.37 41.14 2.92
CA GLY A 185 5.24 42.17 3.95
C GLY A 185 3.89 42.88 3.95
N THR A 186 2.83 42.25 3.43
CA THR A 186 1.48 42.83 3.36
C THR A 186 0.65 42.56 4.61
N THR A 187 1.18 41.81 5.58
CA THR A 187 0.52 41.55 6.86
C THR A 187 0.67 42.75 7.80
N VAL A 188 -0.46 43.34 8.21
CA VAL A 188 -0.47 44.48 9.15
C VAL A 188 -0.05 44.03 10.55
N GLY A 189 0.92 44.74 11.15
CA GLY A 189 1.35 44.52 12.53
C GLY A 189 2.44 43.44 12.71
N GLU A 190 2.91 42.80 11.64
CA GLU A 190 4.08 41.91 11.71
C GLU A 190 5.38 42.70 11.47
N GLY A 191 6.39 42.44 12.30
CA GLY A 191 7.72 43.03 12.15
C GLY A 191 8.48 42.47 10.94
N THR A 192 9.59 43.13 10.58
CA THR A 192 10.46 42.69 9.47
C THR A 192 10.93 41.25 9.69
N LEU A 193 10.73 40.39 8.67
CA LEU A 193 11.16 39.00 8.72
C LEU A 193 12.68 38.89 8.79
N ARG A 194 13.17 37.99 9.67
CA ARG A 194 14.59 37.59 9.66
C ARG A 194 14.92 36.83 8.37
N PRO A 195 16.15 36.89 7.85
CA PRO A 195 16.55 36.12 6.66
C PRO A 195 16.30 34.60 6.79
N THR A 196 16.55 34.02 7.96
CA THR A 196 16.29 32.60 8.24
C THR A 196 14.80 32.27 8.26
N GLN A 197 13.98 33.20 8.75
CA GLN A 197 12.53 33.06 8.72
C GLN A 197 11.97 33.17 7.29
N GLN A 198 12.51 34.07 6.46
CA GLN A 198 12.15 34.14 5.03
C GLN A 198 12.48 32.82 4.32
N THR A 199 13.67 32.26 4.60
CA THR A 199 14.10 30.97 4.05
C THR A 199 13.16 29.85 4.47
N LEU A 200 12.82 29.77 5.76
CA LEU A 200 11.86 28.80 6.29
C LEU A 200 10.50 28.89 5.56
N LEU A 201 9.97 30.10 5.37
CA LEU A 201 8.71 30.33 4.67
C LEU A 201 8.75 29.89 3.20
N LEU A 202 9.86 30.11 2.50
CA LEU A 202 10.06 29.63 1.12
C LEU A 202 10.12 28.10 1.05
N VAL A 203 10.79 27.46 2.01
CA VAL A 203 10.84 25.99 2.09
C VAL A 203 9.46 25.41 2.44
N GLN A 204 8.72 26.03 3.36
CA GLN A 204 7.33 25.65 3.67
C GLN A 204 6.41 25.80 2.46
N GLN A 205 6.56 26.86 1.66
CA GLN A 205 5.84 27.01 0.40
C GLN A 205 6.13 25.83 -0.56
N THR A 206 7.40 25.40 -0.65
CA THR A 206 7.80 24.25 -1.47
C THR A 206 7.18 22.95 -0.98
N LEU A 207 7.14 22.74 0.35
CA LEU A 207 6.44 21.59 0.95
C LEU A 207 4.97 21.56 0.58
N LEU A 208 4.25 22.67 0.71
CA LEU A 208 2.84 22.76 0.37
C LEU A 208 2.60 22.47 -1.12
N ASN A 209 3.46 22.99 -2.01
CA ASN A 209 3.38 22.69 -3.43
C ASN A 209 3.61 21.19 -3.72
N ALA A 210 4.58 20.56 -3.05
CA ALA A 210 4.82 19.11 -3.18
C ALA A 210 3.63 18.28 -2.69
N GLN A 211 2.99 18.68 -1.58
CA GLN A 211 1.77 18.04 -1.07
C GLN A 211 0.61 18.21 -2.05
N ILE A 212 0.38 19.40 -2.60
CA ILE A 212 -0.66 19.64 -3.62
C ILE A 212 -0.46 18.73 -4.83
N GLU A 213 0.77 18.60 -5.31
CA GLU A 213 1.09 17.71 -6.43
C GLU A 213 0.81 16.24 -6.08
N GLN A 214 1.19 15.78 -4.89
CA GLN A 214 0.87 14.42 -4.42
C GLN A 214 -0.64 14.19 -4.40
N GLN A 215 -1.41 15.13 -3.85
CA GLN A 215 -2.87 15.03 -3.78
C GLN A 215 -3.53 15.00 -5.16
N ARG A 216 -3.04 15.80 -6.12
CA ARG A 216 -3.49 15.74 -7.52
C ARG A 216 -3.23 14.38 -8.14
N LYS A 217 -2.01 13.84 -7.97
CA LYS A 217 -1.68 12.49 -8.47
C LYS A 217 -2.53 11.40 -7.81
N SER A 218 -2.91 11.58 -6.54
CA SER A 218 -3.81 10.67 -5.85
C SER A 218 -5.22 10.69 -6.45
N LEU A 219 -5.73 11.86 -6.85
CA LEU A 219 -7.03 11.96 -7.53
C LEU A 219 -6.99 11.35 -8.92
N GLU A 220 -5.95 11.66 -9.70
CA GLU A 220 -5.77 11.11 -11.05
C GLU A 220 -5.77 9.57 -11.04
N GLY A 221 -5.13 8.97 -10.03
CA GLY A 221 -5.06 7.53 -9.86
C GLY A 221 -6.27 6.90 -9.15
N ASN A 222 -7.19 7.68 -8.59
CA ASN A 222 -8.20 7.17 -7.67
C ASN A 222 -9.12 6.14 -8.35
N THR A 223 -9.66 6.47 -9.52
CA THR A 223 -10.60 5.60 -10.23
C THR A 223 -9.96 4.28 -10.64
N VAL A 224 -8.77 4.32 -11.26
CA VAL A 224 -8.10 3.08 -11.70
C VAL A 224 -7.71 2.19 -10.51
N LEU A 225 -7.33 2.77 -9.38
CA LEU A 225 -7.05 2.01 -8.16
C LEU A 225 -8.34 1.40 -7.58
N GLN A 226 -9.45 2.13 -7.57
CA GLN A 226 -10.75 1.60 -7.13
C GLN A 226 -11.20 0.44 -8.01
N ASP A 227 -11.20 0.60 -9.33
CA ASP A 227 -11.60 -0.45 -10.27
C ASP A 227 -10.73 -1.71 -10.11
N THR A 228 -9.43 -1.51 -9.91
CA THR A 228 -8.47 -2.61 -9.71
C THR A 228 -8.78 -3.36 -8.42
N LEU A 229 -8.96 -2.63 -7.31
CA LEU A 229 -9.28 -3.25 -6.02
C LEU A 229 -10.66 -3.90 -6.01
N GLN A 230 -11.63 -3.35 -6.74
CA GLN A 230 -12.93 -4.00 -6.92
C GLN A 230 -12.76 -5.35 -7.62
N LYS A 231 -11.98 -5.43 -8.70
CA LYS A 231 -11.71 -6.71 -9.38
C LYS A 231 -10.91 -7.68 -8.54
N GLN A 232 -9.94 -7.20 -7.76
CA GLN A 232 -9.20 -8.05 -6.82
C GLN A 232 -10.11 -8.59 -5.71
N ARG A 233 -11.00 -7.76 -5.17
CA ARG A 233 -12.03 -8.18 -4.20
C ARG A 233 -12.96 -9.22 -4.81
N ASP A 234 -13.51 -8.96 -5.99
CA ASP A 234 -14.42 -9.90 -6.68
C ASP A 234 -13.74 -11.26 -6.91
N TYR A 235 -12.48 -11.26 -7.36
CA TYR A 235 -11.66 -12.46 -7.49
C TYR A 235 -11.48 -13.20 -6.15
N VAL A 236 -11.04 -12.50 -5.11
CA VAL A 236 -10.77 -13.11 -3.80
C VAL A 236 -12.05 -13.66 -3.18
N THR A 237 -13.19 -12.98 -3.32
CA THR A 237 -14.49 -13.49 -2.87
C THR A 237 -14.86 -14.79 -3.61
N ALA A 238 -14.70 -14.84 -4.93
CA ALA A 238 -14.93 -16.07 -5.70
C ALA A 238 -13.97 -17.19 -5.29
N ASN A 239 -12.70 -16.86 -5.04
CA ASN A 239 -11.69 -17.82 -4.60
C ASN A 239 -12.01 -18.39 -3.21
N ILE A 240 -12.45 -17.55 -2.27
CA ILE A 240 -12.91 -17.99 -0.94
C ILE A 240 -14.04 -19.02 -1.08
N ASN A 241 -15.07 -18.71 -1.88
CA ASN A 241 -16.18 -19.64 -2.10
C ASN A 241 -15.70 -20.98 -2.69
N ARG A 242 -14.75 -20.95 -3.63
CA ARG A 242 -14.15 -22.17 -4.20
C ARG A 242 -13.37 -22.97 -3.16
N LEU A 243 -12.52 -22.30 -2.38
CA LEU A 243 -11.74 -22.95 -1.32
C LEU A 243 -12.67 -23.59 -0.29
N GLU A 244 -13.72 -22.89 0.14
CA GLU A 244 -14.73 -23.42 1.06
C GLU A 244 -15.42 -24.67 0.51
N HIS A 245 -15.82 -24.66 -0.76
CA HIS A 245 -16.40 -25.83 -1.43
C HIS A 245 -15.40 -27.00 -1.51
N GLN A 246 -14.15 -26.73 -1.88
CA GLN A 246 -13.10 -27.75 -1.89
C GLN A 246 -12.81 -28.32 -0.50
N LEU A 247 -12.91 -27.50 0.56
CA LEU A 247 -12.78 -27.94 1.94
C LEU A 247 -13.87 -28.95 2.30
N GLN A 248 -15.12 -28.69 1.88
CA GLN A 248 -16.25 -29.59 2.12
C GLN A 248 -16.01 -30.97 1.48
N LEU A 249 -15.70 -31.01 0.18
CA LEU A 249 -15.40 -32.25 -0.54
C LEU A 249 -14.22 -33.01 0.09
N LEU A 250 -13.22 -32.28 0.57
CA LEU A 250 -12.05 -32.86 1.21
C LEU A 250 -12.37 -33.44 2.60
N GLN A 251 -13.21 -32.76 3.38
CA GLN A 251 -13.70 -33.25 4.67
C GLN A 251 -14.56 -34.49 4.51
N GLU A 252 -15.44 -34.54 3.50
CA GLU A 252 -16.18 -35.76 3.12
C GLU A 252 -15.21 -36.92 2.89
N ALA A 253 -14.18 -36.72 2.05
CA ALA A 253 -13.19 -37.75 1.75
C ALA A 253 -12.38 -38.20 2.98
N VAL A 254 -11.97 -37.27 3.85
CA VAL A 254 -11.30 -37.59 5.13
C VAL A 254 -12.19 -38.46 6.00
N ASN A 255 -13.46 -38.07 6.15
CA ASN A 255 -14.43 -38.78 6.99
C ASN A 255 -14.70 -40.18 6.45
N SER A 256 -14.92 -40.33 5.13
CA SER A 256 -15.08 -41.64 4.50
C SER A 256 -13.84 -42.53 4.70
N LYS A 257 -12.62 -41.97 4.55
CA LYS A 257 -11.38 -42.74 4.74
C LYS A 257 -11.21 -43.21 6.18
N ARG A 258 -11.50 -42.34 7.16
CA ARG A 258 -11.47 -42.68 8.59
C ARG A 258 -12.48 -43.76 8.94
N LEU A 259 -13.68 -43.69 8.36
CA LEU A 259 -14.69 -44.73 8.53
C LEU A 259 -14.19 -46.07 7.99
N THR A 260 -13.71 -46.13 6.74
CA THR A 260 -13.18 -47.37 6.13
C THR A 260 -12.00 -47.94 6.90
N LEU A 261 -11.08 -47.10 7.40
CA LEU A 261 -9.95 -47.56 8.21
C LEU A 261 -10.40 -48.13 9.55
N THR A 262 -11.38 -47.49 10.20
CA THR A 262 -12.00 -47.98 11.44
C THR A 262 -12.68 -49.33 11.21
N GLU A 263 -13.50 -49.45 10.16
CA GLU A 263 -14.18 -50.70 9.79
C GLU A 263 -13.18 -51.82 9.48
N LYS A 264 -12.13 -51.53 8.71
CA LYS A 264 -11.08 -52.51 8.39
C LYS A 264 -10.32 -52.96 9.64
N THR A 265 -9.95 -52.03 10.51
CA THR A 265 -9.27 -52.35 11.78
C THR A 265 -10.17 -53.21 12.67
N ALA A 266 -11.46 -52.91 12.74
CA ALA A 266 -12.44 -53.71 13.47
C ALA A 266 -12.60 -55.11 12.89
N GLN A 267 -12.46 -55.30 11.57
CA GLN A 267 -12.48 -56.60 10.92
C GLN A 267 -11.18 -57.40 11.13
N GLU A 268 -10.02 -56.74 11.07
CA GLU A 268 -8.69 -57.37 11.24
C GLU A 268 -8.37 -57.73 12.69
N ALA A 269 -8.92 -57.00 13.66
CA ALA A 269 -8.78 -57.29 15.09
C ALA A 269 -9.57 -58.53 15.55
N VAL A 270 -10.27 -59.22 14.63
CA VAL A 270 -11.13 -60.36 14.93
C VAL A 270 -10.52 -61.63 14.33
N SER A 271 -10.35 -62.68 15.15
CA SER A 271 -9.87 -63.99 14.70
C SER A 271 -10.89 -64.66 13.75
N PRO A 272 -10.48 -65.52 12.79
CA PRO A 272 -11.38 -66.09 11.77
C PRO A 272 -12.61 -66.82 12.34
N ASP A 273 -12.49 -67.39 13.54
CA ASP A 273 -13.55 -68.12 14.25
C ASP A 273 -14.48 -67.17 15.05
N GLU A 274 -14.01 -65.98 15.43
CA GLU A 274 -14.81 -64.92 16.06
C GLU A 274 -15.48 -63.98 15.05
N THR A 275 -15.00 -63.90 13.80
CA THR A 275 -15.55 -62.99 12.77
C THR A 275 -17.02 -63.31 12.50
N ALA A 276 -17.38 -64.59 12.42
CA ALA A 276 -18.77 -65.02 12.24
C ALA A 276 -19.66 -64.73 13.45
N ARG A 277 -19.12 -64.79 14.68
CA ARG A 277 -19.87 -64.54 15.92
C ARG A 277 -20.02 -63.05 16.25
N ILE A 278 -19.04 -62.23 15.87
CA ILE A 278 -19.04 -60.78 16.09
C ILE A 278 -19.76 -60.02 14.96
N GLN A 279 -19.70 -60.47 13.70
CA GLN A 279 -20.58 -59.94 12.63
C GLN A 279 -22.08 -60.22 12.92
N ALA A 280 -22.38 -61.27 13.67
CA ALA A 280 -23.71 -61.56 14.19
C ALA A 280 -24.01 -60.84 15.53
N ASN A 281 -23.02 -60.19 16.16
CA ASN A 281 -23.20 -59.51 17.44
C ASN A 281 -23.93 -58.18 17.22
N PRO A 282 -25.19 -58.05 17.70
CA PRO A 282 -25.99 -56.85 17.49
C PRO A 282 -25.35 -55.59 18.08
N LEU A 283 -24.51 -55.72 19.11
CA LEU A 283 -23.84 -54.59 19.73
C LEU A 283 -22.76 -53.96 18.82
N VAL A 284 -22.00 -54.76 18.07
CA VAL A 284 -20.98 -54.24 17.14
C VAL A 284 -21.63 -53.58 15.93
N LYS A 285 -22.75 -54.13 15.44
CA LYS A 285 -23.57 -53.47 14.41
C LYS A 285 -24.13 -52.14 14.92
N GLN A 286 -24.63 -52.10 16.15
CA GLN A 286 -25.16 -50.90 16.78
C GLN A 286 -24.09 -49.82 16.96
N GLU A 287 -22.86 -50.17 17.36
CA GLU A 287 -21.77 -49.21 17.49
C GLU A 287 -21.25 -48.70 16.14
N LEU A 288 -21.15 -49.55 15.12
CA LEU A 288 -20.83 -49.11 13.76
C LEU A 288 -21.90 -48.18 13.20
N GLU A 289 -23.17 -48.48 13.44
CA GLU A 289 -24.30 -47.65 13.02
C GLU A 289 -24.34 -46.32 13.80
N ALA A 290 -24.05 -46.34 15.10
CA ALA A 290 -23.89 -45.13 15.91
C ALA A 290 -22.72 -44.27 15.41
N ASN A 291 -21.60 -44.87 15.04
CA ASN A 291 -20.44 -44.18 14.48
C ASN A 291 -20.76 -43.60 13.08
N HIS A 292 -21.52 -44.32 12.26
CA HIS A 292 -22.01 -43.82 10.98
C HIS A 292 -22.98 -42.63 11.17
N GLN A 293 -23.90 -42.72 12.12
CA GLN A 293 -24.82 -41.62 12.45
C GLN A 293 -24.09 -40.40 13.01
N LEU A 294 -23.06 -40.59 13.85
CA LEU A 294 -22.21 -39.51 14.35
C LEU A 294 -21.43 -38.83 13.21
N SER A 295 -20.90 -39.62 12.28
CA SER A 295 -20.19 -39.12 11.10
C SER A 295 -21.14 -38.30 10.20
N GLN A 296 -22.37 -38.79 9.97
CA GLN A 296 -23.40 -38.04 9.24
C GLN A 296 -23.79 -36.75 9.95
N ARG A 297 -23.94 -36.78 11.28
CA ARG A 297 -24.24 -35.58 12.08
C ARG A 297 -23.12 -34.55 12.04
N LEU A 298 -21.85 -34.97 11.99
CA LEU A 298 -20.72 -34.07 11.84
C LEU A 298 -20.71 -33.40 10.47
N ILE A 299 -20.98 -34.14 9.39
CA ILE A 299 -21.13 -33.58 8.04
C ILE A 299 -22.24 -32.52 8.03
N LEU A 300 -23.42 -32.86 8.54
CA LEU A 300 -24.56 -31.94 8.62
C LEU A 300 -24.29 -30.72 9.53
N ALA A 301 -23.54 -30.88 10.63
CA ALA A 301 -23.18 -29.78 11.51
C ALA A 301 -22.18 -28.82 10.85
N THR A 302 -21.26 -29.33 10.04
CA THR A 302 -20.32 -28.53 9.26
C THR A 302 -21.05 -27.76 8.15
N GLU A 303 -21.95 -28.41 7.42
CA GLU A 303 -22.82 -27.76 6.42
C GLU A 303 -23.67 -26.63 7.05
N ASN A 304 -24.30 -26.88 8.20
CA ASN A 304 -25.14 -25.89 8.88
C ASN A 304 -24.34 -24.75 9.53
N GLY A 305 -23.15 -25.03 10.08
CA GLY A 305 -22.26 -24.00 10.61
C GLY A 305 -21.77 -23.04 9.53
N GLN A 306 -21.61 -23.52 8.31
CA GLN A 306 -21.20 -22.73 7.15
C GLN A 306 -22.36 -21.91 6.56
N LEU A 307 -23.59 -22.45 6.51
CA LEU A 307 -24.79 -21.68 6.15
C LEU A 307 -25.05 -20.49 7.09
N ALA A 308 -24.74 -20.64 8.37
CA ALA A 308 -24.83 -19.55 9.35
C ALA A 308 -23.71 -18.50 9.15
N GLY A 309 -22.54 -18.91 8.64
CA GLY A 309 -21.44 -18.01 8.27
C GLY A 309 -21.76 -17.21 7.01
N SER A 310 -22.17 -17.87 5.93
CA SER A 310 -22.52 -17.24 4.65
C SER A 310 -23.75 -16.33 4.75
N ALA A 311 -24.77 -16.71 5.53
CA ALA A 311 -25.92 -15.85 5.81
C ALA A 311 -25.55 -14.59 6.61
N LYS A 312 -24.56 -14.66 7.51
CA LYS A 312 -24.02 -13.47 8.19
C LYS A 312 -23.34 -12.53 7.21
N TYR A 313 -22.49 -13.05 6.31
CA TYR A 313 -21.81 -12.23 5.29
C TYR A 313 -22.80 -11.55 4.32
N GLN A 314 -23.84 -12.26 3.86
CA GLN A 314 -24.90 -11.65 3.02
C GLN A 314 -25.74 -10.61 3.77
N SER A 315 -25.97 -10.80 5.08
CA SER A 315 -26.70 -9.82 5.89
C SER A 315 -25.91 -8.53 6.13
N GLU A 316 -24.58 -8.59 6.22
CA GLU A 316 -23.71 -7.42 6.34
C GLU A 316 -23.57 -6.67 5.00
N GLU A 317 -23.56 -7.38 3.87
CA GLU A 317 -23.53 -6.79 2.52
C GLU A 317 -24.84 -6.02 2.21
N LEU A 318 -26.00 -6.55 2.61
CA LEU A 318 -27.31 -5.87 2.49
C LEU A 318 -27.45 -4.68 3.46
N ALA A 319 -26.83 -4.75 4.64
CA ALA A 319 -26.82 -3.62 5.59
C ALA A 319 -25.91 -2.48 5.10
N GLY A 320 -24.76 -2.80 4.50
CA GLY A 320 -23.87 -1.82 3.87
C GLY A 320 -24.49 -1.12 2.66
N SER A 321 -25.26 -1.84 1.84
CA SER A 321 -25.96 -1.26 0.68
C SER A 321 -27.13 -0.34 1.07
N ARG A 322 -27.77 -0.53 2.23
CA ARG A 322 -28.87 0.32 2.73
C ARG A 322 -28.39 1.59 3.44
N ALA A 323 -27.13 1.65 3.87
CA ALA A 323 -26.53 2.85 4.44
C ALA A 323 -25.95 3.80 3.37
N ALA A 324 -25.91 3.37 2.11
CA ALA A 324 -25.34 4.09 0.97
C ALA A 324 -26.37 4.58 -0.06
N GLY A 325 -27.68 4.53 0.27
CA GLY A 325 -28.76 5.16 -0.48
C GLY A 325 -29.47 6.21 0.36
#